data_AF-A0A3N7H1H1-F1
#
_entry.id   AF-A0A3N7H1H1-F1
#
_cell.length_a   1.000
_cell.length_b   1.000
_cell.length_c   1.000
_cell.angle_alpha   90.00
_cell.angle_beta   90.00
_cell.angle_gamma   90.00
#
_symmetry.space_group_name_H-M   'P 1'
#
loop_
_entity.id
_entity.type
_entity.pdbx_description
1 polymer ?
#
loop_
_entity_poly.entity_id
_entity_poly.type
_entity_poly.pdbx_seq_one_letter_code
_entity_poly.pdbx_strand_id
1 'polypeptide(L)'
;MKSLLSPQPSLPTHITEPRTNLSRSKVTSSLRFDRDRWIGRKKCGLTLSAVLDPATIDQFGISESEFVNPAVSTSYRSSKLPKPNQTVLDAQARVCTGPTQTKPLNEDQAFKVFDTILRSARGELKDEEQVSKAQLGAFFAAMTIRANAFPEATQWSEGEKHAVSNFWPHLVRALPSDVIFIADPEGSIMGAGSSIGPQYVGNGTSDMRLVGALREVLAGGHLGYEEVQGVLRDVLPFTFEDNKCSSGVSETLLSAFLIGQRMNRETDRELKAYCLAFDDQLGLAPVADVRSLTHYGEPYDGNTRFFRSTLFVAAVRSCYGESSLLHGVEWMPPKGGITEEQMLKFMGANTRLTPLQAKELLEDEELGFAYISQREACPSLYSLIGLREHIKKRPPLATTEKVQQFVKARGREAIVTGFYHEGYEEPLLMLMKRRGVHSGLVVKGEEGALSMTTKFRSANASKGLPVNYCSGFRSLGMDSAFELDGVSRQNFKTEVNAKDFGFEPTDTPRTDRSEKNCISPGFMILYVSLSLSTCIERESAHQTAP
;
A
#
# COMPACT_ATOMS: atom_id res chain seq x y z
N MET A 1 -38.58 -33.87 -49.66
CA MET A 1 -39.88 -33.16 -49.57
C MET A 1 -39.70 -31.97 -48.64
N LYS A 2 -39.96 -30.75 -49.16
CA LYS A 2 -40.30 -29.46 -48.49
C LYS A 2 -39.35 -28.95 -47.37
N SER A 3 -38.44 -27.98 -47.60
CA SER A 3 -38.62 -26.50 -47.72
C SER A 3 -39.16 -25.83 -46.44
N LEU A 4 -38.77 -24.65 -45.95
CA LEU A 4 -37.76 -23.61 -46.21
C LEU A 4 -38.00 -22.54 -45.10
N LEU A 5 -36.93 -21.83 -44.71
CA LEU A 5 -36.86 -20.41 -44.29
C LEU A 5 -37.34 -19.92 -42.91
N SER A 6 -36.39 -19.24 -42.26
CA SER A 6 -36.49 -18.28 -41.15
C SER A 6 -37.28 -17.00 -41.50
N PRO A 7 -37.69 -16.23 -40.49
CA PRO A 7 -37.70 -14.76 -40.62
C PRO A 7 -37.13 -14.01 -39.40
N GLN A 8 -36.55 -12.84 -39.69
CA GLN A 8 -36.17 -11.80 -38.74
C GLN A 8 -37.39 -11.11 -38.10
N PRO A 9 -37.23 -10.37 -36.98
CA PRO A 9 -38.24 -9.43 -36.50
C PRO A 9 -37.94 -7.97 -36.86
N SER A 10 -39.01 -7.29 -37.26
CA SER A 10 -39.16 -5.89 -37.68
C SER A 10 -39.56 -4.94 -36.53
N LEU A 11 -39.22 -3.65 -36.68
CA LEU A 11 -39.73 -2.48 -35.93
C LEU A 11 -41.27 -2.32 -36.00
N PRO A 12 -41.90 -1.60 -35.04
CA PRO A 12 -42.60 -0.37 -35.43
C PRO A 12 -42.63 0.81 -34.41
N THR A 13 -42.46 2.01 -34.98
CA THR A 13 -43.14 3.34 -34.88
C THR A 13 -43.97 3.84 -33.66
N HIS A 14 -43.52 4.99 -33.12
CA HIS A 14 -44.18 6.26 -32.69
C HIS A 14 -45.63 6.36 -32.12
N ILE A 15 -45.75 7.01 -30.94
CA ILE A 15 -46.85 7.94 -30.54
C ILE A 15 -46.24 9.16 -29.79
N THR A 16 -46.90 10.31 -29.91
CA THR A 16 -46.45 11.72 -29.84
C THR A 16 -46.81 12.45 -28.52
N GLU A 17 -45.86 13.25 -27.99
CA GLU A 17 -45.91 14.60 -27.33
C GLU A 17 -46.97 14.99 -26.24
N PRO A 18 -46.65 15.87 -25.24
CA PRO A 18 -46.19 17.25 -25.50
C PRO A 18 -45.02 17.83 -24.67
N ARG A 19 -44.39 18.80 -25.34
CA ARG A 19 -43.30 19.69 -24.93
C ARG A 19 -43.65 20.61 -23.76
N THR A 20 -42.67 20.81 -22.89
CA THR A 20 -42.47 22.08 -22.18
C THR A 20 -41.04 22.58 -22.44
N ASN A 21 -40.99 23.80 -22.97
CA ASN A 21 -39.79 24.52 -23.37
C ASN A 21 -38.91 24.86 -22.15
N LEU A 22 -37.60 24.57 -22.22
CA LEU A 22 -36.60 25.38 -21.53
C LEU A 22 -35.45 25.67 -22.48
N SER A 23 -35.22 26.95 -22.75
CA SER A 23 -34.26 27.44 -23.72
C SER A 23 -32.82 27.10 -23.33
N ARG A 24 -32.11 26.42 -24.23
CA ARG A 24 -30.66 26.21 -24.18
C ARG A 24 -29.99 27.55 -24.49
N SER A 25 -29.41 28.22 -23.49
CA SER A 25 -28.44 29.29 -23.76
C SER A 25 -27.13 28.65 -24.20
N LYS A 26 -26.79 28.82 -25.48
CA LYS A 26 -25.43 28.59 -25.98
C LYS A 26 -24.55 29.73 -25.46
N VAL A 27 -23.67 29.45 -24.52
CA VAL A 27 -22.49 30.31 -24.28
C VAL A 27 -21.33 29.67 -25.02
N THR A 28 -21.09 30.14 -26.24
CA THR A 28 -19.83 29.98 -26.94
C THR A 28 -18.82 30.94 -26.31
N SER A 29 -17.88 30.42 -25.51
CA SER A 29 -16.65 31.15 -25.16
C SER A 29 -15.52 30.67 -26.06
N SER A 30 -15.36 31.34 -27.19
CA SER A 30 -14.14 31.24 -28.00
C SER A 30 -13.04 32.08 -27.33
N LEU A 31 -12.13 31.45 -26.59
CA LEU A 31 -10.86 32.08 -26.22
C LEU A 31 -9.85 31.81 -27.34
N ARG A 32 -9.73 32.76 -28.26
CA ARG A 32 -8.57 32.83 -29.16
C ARG A 32 -7.39 33.33 -28.33
N PHE A 33 -6.39 32.49 -28.12
CA PHE A 33 -5.09 32.95 -27.65
C PHE A 33 -4.35 33.56 -28.83
N ASP A 34 -4.24 34.89 -28.80
CA ASP A 34 -3.45 35.64 -29.76
C ASP A 34 -1.96 35.40 -29.45
N ARG A 35 -1.27 34.85 -30.44
CA ARG A 35 0.10 34.36 -30.34
C ARG A 35 1.01 35.48 -30.80
N ASP A 36 1.23 36.50 -29.96
CA ASP A 36 2.38 37.42 -30.06
C ASP A 36 2.41 38.45 -28.91
N ARG A 37 3.30 38.22 -27.93
CA ARG A 37 4.20 39.23 -27.32
C ARG A 37 4.77 38.74 -25.99
N TRP A 38 6.05 38.39 -26.04
CA TRP A 38 6.90 38.30 -24.86
C TRP A 38 7.22 39.69 -24.28
N ILE A 39 7.60 39.66 -23.00
CA ILE A 39 8.28 40.67 -22.17
C ILE A 39 7.38 41.69 -21.46
N GLY A 40 7.04 41.37 -20.21
CA GLY A 40 6.40 42.29 -19.26
C GLY A 40 6.32 41.70 -17.86
N ARG A 41 7.46 41.64 -17.17
CA ARG A 41 7.63 41.12 -15.80
C ARG A 41 6.78 41.93 -14.81
N LYS A 42 5.56 41.49 -14.48
CA LYS A 42 4.83 41.96 -13.30
C LYS A 42 5.09 41.01 -12.13
N LYS A 43 5.78 41.52 -11.11
CA LYS A 43 5.85 40.92 -9.78
C LYS A 43 4.44 40.89 -9.20
N CYS A 44 3.74 39.76 -9.33
CA CYS A 44 2.57 39.45 -8.51
C CYS A 44 3.07 38.58 -7.36
N GLY A 45 3.22 39.17 -6.18
CA GLY A 45 3.40 38.41 -4.96
C GLY A 45 2.10 37.65 -4.69
N LEU A 46 2.06 36.38 -5.04
CA LEU A 46 1.00 35.47 -4.66
C LEU A 46 1.36 34.86 -3.32
N THR A 47 0.97 35.52 -2.23
CA THR A 47 0.67 34.83 -0.98
C THR A 47 -0.64 34.07 -1.19
N LEU A 48 -0.56 32.87 -1.76
CA LEU A 48 -1.65 31.91 -1.76
C LEU A 48 -1.78 31.37 -0.33
N SER A 49 -2.62 32.02 0.47
CA SER A 49 -3.21 31.37 1.64
C SER A 49 -4.11 30.27 1.09
N ALA A 50 -3.73 29.01 1.29
CA ALA A 50 -4.55 27.83 0.95
C ALA A 50 -5.73 27.68 1.93
N VAL A 51 -6.48 28.76 2.13
CA VAL A 51 -7.78 28.75 2.78
C VAL A 51 -8.76 28.97 1.64
N LEU A 52 -9.41 27.88 1.20
CA LEU A 52 -10.51 27.96 0.24
C LEU A 52 -11.57 28.91 0.82
N ASP A 53 -12.00 29.87 0.02
CA ASP A 53 -13.08 30.80 0.37
C ASP A 53 -14.36 29.96 0.60
N PRO A 54 -15.08 30.12 1.72
CA PRO A 54 -16.36 29.44 1.96
C PRO A 54 -17.34 29.56 0.78
N ALA A 55 -17.27 30.63 0.00
CA ALA A 55 -18.09 30.83 -1.20
C ALA A 55 -17.84 29.80 -2.31
N THR A 56 -16.65 29.18 -2.36
CA THR A 56 -16.31 28.12 -3.32
C THR A 56 -16.88 26.76 -2.93
N ILE A 57 -17.18 26.54 -1.65
CA ILE A 57 -17.69 25.26 -1.11
C ILE A 57 -19.13 25.00 -1.59
N ASP A 58 -19.96 26.05 -1.63
CA ASP A 58 -21.35 25.98 -2.09
C ASP A 58 -21.49 25.76 -3.61
N GLN A 59 -20.52 26.21 -4.41
CA GLN A 59 -20.62 26.16 -5.87
C GLN A 59 -20.38 24.76 -6.46
N PHE A 60 -19.71 23.88 -5.70
CA PHE A 60 -19.41 22.50 -6.09
C PHE A 60 -20.24 21.44 -5.33
N GLY A 61 -21.13 21.86 -4.42
CA GLY A 61 -21.97 20.92 -3.65
C GLY A 61 -21.19 19.98 -2.73
N ILE A 62 -19.99 20.38 -2.30
CA ILE A 62 -19.10 19.57 -1.47
C ILE A 62 -19.43 19.87 0.00
N SER A 63 -19.80 18.85 0.77
CA SER A 63 -20.10 19.00 2.20
C SER A 63 -18.85 19.43 2.98
N GLU A 64 -18.98 20.38 3.92
CA GLU A 64 -17.90 20.81 4.84
C GLU A 64 -17.24 19.63 5.61
N SER A 65 -17.92 18.48 5.71
CA SER A 65 -17.42 17.27 6.35
C SER A 65 -16.35 16.50 5.56
N GLU A 66 -16.11 16.83 4.28
CA GLU A 66 -15.12 16.15 3.43
C GLU A 66 -13.74 16.84 3.37
N PHE A 67 -13.63 18.10 3.84
CA PHE A 67 -12.37 18.83 3.89
C PHE A 67 -11.69 18.68 5.25
N VAL A 68 -11.13 17.49 5.48
CA VAL A 68 -10.29 17.24 6.65
C VAL A 68 -8.91 17.86 6.38
N ASN A 69 -8.40 18.72 7.27
CA ASN A 69 -7.05 19.26 7.14
C ASN A 69 -6.03 18.22 7.64
N PRO A 70 -5.11 17.69 6.79
CA PRO A 70 -4.12 16.72 7.21
C PRO A 70 -3.15 17.22 8.29
N ALA A 71 -2.95 18.53 8.41
CA ALA A 71 -2.07 19.13 9.41
C ALA A 71 -2.70 19.24 10.81
N VAL A 72 -4.03 19.14 10.92
CA VAL A 72 -4.77 19.36 12.18
C VAL A 72 -5.59 18.13 12.59
N SER A 73 -6.04 17.34 11.62
CA SER A 73 -6.88 16.17 11.88
C SER A 73 -6.13 15.08 12.63
N THR A 74 -6.82 14.48 13.58
CA THR A 74 -6.30 13.37 14.39
C THR A 74 -6.45 12.02 13.71
N SER A 75 -7.31 11.89 12.69
CA SER A 75 -7.43 10.65 11.91
C SER A 75 -8.27 10.80 10.63
N TYR A 76 -7.88 10.06 9.59
CA TYR A 76 -8.68 9.78 8.38
C TYR A 76 -9.33 8.39 8.42
N ARG A 77 -9.21 7.70 9.56
CA ARG A 77 -9.83 6.39 9.75
C ARG A 77 -11.35 6.52 9.69
N SER A 78 -11.99 5.77 8.80
CA SER A 78 -13.45 5.70 8.74
C SER A 78 -14.05 5.20 10.07
N SER A 79 -15.06 5.90 10.57
CA SER A 79 -15.81 5.49 11.77
C SER A 79 -16.61 4.19 11.55
N LYS A 80 -16.86 3.81 10.29
CA LYS A 80 -17.56 2.57 9.92
C LYS A 80 -16.72 1.31 10.19
N LEU A 81 -15.40 1.45 10.26
CA LEU A 81 -14.52 0.30 10.51
C LEU A 81 -14.58 -0.09 11.99
N PRO A 82 -14.87 -1.37 12.32
CA PRO A 82 -14.85 -1.84 13.71
C PRO A 82 -13.43 -1.75 14.26
N LYS A 83 -13.29 -1.29 15.50
CA LYS A 83 -11.99 -1.21 16.17
C LYS A 83 -11.53 -2.60 16.63
N PRO A 84 -10.23 -2.90 16.59
CA PRO A 84 -9.69 -4.12 17.17
C PRO A 84 -9.69 -4.07 18.70
N ASN A 85 -9.75 -5.24 19.33
CA ASN A 85 -9.50 -5.33 20.77
C ASN A 85 -8.05 -4.93 21.09
N GLN A 86 -7.88 -3.90 21.93
CA GLN A 86 -6.57 -3.31 22.16
C GLN A 86 -5.57 -4.25 22.83
N THR A 87 -6.03 -5.08 23.78
CA THR A 87 -5.17 -6.06 24.48
C THR A 87 -4.54 -7.03 23.50
N VAL A 88 -5.33 -7.60 22.58
CA VAL A 88 -4.83 -8.53 21.57
C VAL A 88 -3.96 -7.79 20.53
N LEU A 89 -4.35 -6.57 20.15
CA LEU A 89 -3.59 -5.75 19.20
C LEU A 89 -2.18 -5.43 19.70
N ASP A 90 -2.03 -5.11 21.00
CA ASP A 90 -0.74 -4.85 21.63
C ASP A 90 0.13 -6.13 21.70
N ALA A 91 -0.50 -7.28 21.91
CA ALA A 91 0.18 -8.58 21.81
C ALA A 91 0.69 -8.84 20.39
N GLN A 92 -0.17 -8.69 19.38
CA GLN A 92 0.19 -8.86 17.96
C GLN A 92 1.33 -7.91 17.55
N ALA A 93 1.36 -6.69 18.09
CA ALA A 93 2.46 -5.75 17.86
C ALA A 93 3.83 -6.30 18.31
N ARG A 94 3.86 -7.25 19.24
CA ARG A 94 5.08 -7.88 19.75
C ARG A 94 5.40 -9.23 19.11
N VAL A 95 4.39 -10.08 18.90
CA VAL A 95 4.61 -11.48 18.52
C VAL A 95 4.48 -11.74 17.01
N CYS A 96 3.73 -10.94 16.27
CA CYS A 96 3.49 -11.11 14.82
C CYS A 96 4.59 -10.40 13.97
N THR A 97 5.87 -10.59 14.28
CA THR A 97 6.95 -9.93 13.51
C THR A 97 7.66 -10.88 12.57
N GLY A 98 8.66 -11.60 13.07
CA GLY A 98 9.49 -12.52 12.31
C GLY A 98 10.55 -13.15 13.22
N PRO A 99 11.36 -14.08 12.70
CA PRO A 99 12.22 -14.98 13.50
C PRO A 99 13.25 -14.27 14.36
N THR A 100 13.58 -13.01 14.05
CA THR A 100 14.62 -12.23 14.75
C THR A 100 14.11 -11.03 15.53
N GLN A 101 12.86 -10.59 15.29
CA GLN A 101 12.32 -9.35 15.87
C GLN A 101 11.21 -9.60 16.88
N THR A 102 10.73 -10.84 16.97
CA THR A 102 9.63 -11.21 17.85
C THR A 102 10.04 -11.04 19.30
N LYS A 103 9.14 -10.44 20.09
CA LYS A 103 9.31 -10.23 21.53
C LYS A 103 8.25 -11.05 22.26
N PRO A 104 8.60 -12.24 22.79
CA PRO A 104 7.69 -13.06 23.56
C PRO A 104 6.96 -12.26 24.65
N LEU A 105 5.72 -12.62 24.93
CA LEU A 105 4.96 -12.02 26.03
C LEU A 105 5.52 -12.51 27.36
N ASN A 106 5.50 -11.65 28.40
CA ASN A 106 5.70 -12.15 29.76
C ASN A 106 4.40 -12.82 30.27
N GLU A 107 4.45 -13.41 31.47
CA GLU A 107 3.34 -14.17 32.03
C GLU A 107 2.06 -13.33 32.18
N ASP A 108 2.14 -12.16 32.84
CA ASP A 108 0.98 -11.27 33.01
C ASP A 108 0.34 -10.88 31.67
N GLN A 109 1.16 -10.58 30.67
CA GLN A 109 0.70 -10.24 29.32
C GLN A 109 0.03 -11.43 28.64
N ALA A 110 0.63 -12.62 28.72
CA ALA A 110 0.07 -13.82 28.13
C ALA A 110 -1.27 -14.18 28.79
N PHE A 111 -1.33 -14.22 30.12
CA PHE A 111 -2.57 -14.48 30.87
C PHE A 111 -3.67 -13.47 30.51
N LYS A 112 -3.34 -12.17 30.46
CA LYS A 112 -4.31 -11.14 30.09
C LYS A 112 -4.86 -11.35 28.67
N VAL A 113 -4.01 -11.67 27.71
CA VAL A 113 -4.41 -11.89 26.31
C VAL A 113 -5.29 -13.13 26.19
N PHE A 114 -4.89 -14.26 26.76
CA PHE A 114 -5.68 -15.50 26.70
C PHE A 114 -7.01 -15.41 27.46
N ASP A 115 -7.04 -14.74 28.61
CA ASP A 115 -8.29 -14.43 29.33
C ASP A 115 -9.23 -13.58 28.48
N THR A 116 -8.70 -12.52 27.84
CA THR A 116 -9.47 -11.64 26.97
C THR A 116 -10.06 -12.40 25.77
N ILE A 117 -9.27 -13.28 25.15
CA ILE A 117 -9.73 -14.15 24.06
C ILE A 117 -10.84 -15.09 24.55
N LEU A 118 -10.66 -15.74 25.71
CA LEU A 118 -11.65 -16.67 26.25
C LEU A 118 -12.98 -15.97 26.59
N ARG A 119 -12.90 -14.82 27.26
CA ARG A 119 -14.07 -13.99 27.61
C ARG A 119 -14.78 -13.49 26.36
N SER A 120 -14.03 -13.07 25.34
CA SER A 120 -14.62 -12.67 24.06
C SER A 120 -15.33 -13.83 23.37
N ALA A 121 -14.72 -15.02 23.32
CA ALA A 121 -15.33 -16.21 22.73
C ALA A 121 -16.63 -16.63 23.44
N ARG A 122 -16.76 -16.32 24.74
CA ARG A 122 -17.98 -16.57 25.53
C ARG A 122 -19.00 -15.42 25.49
N GLY A 123 -18.70 -14.32 24.81
CA GLY A 123 -19.55 -13.12 24.79
C GLY A 123 -19.59 -12.36 26.12
N GLU A 124 -18.55 -12.49 26.94
CA GLU A 124 -18.46 -11.90 28.28
C GLU A 124 -17.84 -10.50 28.29
N LEU A 125 -17.30 -10.01 27.15
CA LEU A 125 -16.85 -8.62 27.01
C LEU A 125 -18.06 -7.72 26.74
N LYS A 126 -18.38 -6.80 27.67
CA LYS A 126 -19.54 -5.89 27.57
C LYS A 126 -19.17 -4.47 27.16
N ASP A 127 -18.12 -3.92 27.79
CA ASP A 127 -17.68 -2.53 27.62
C ASP A 127 -16.36 -2.41 26.84
N GLU A 128 -15.91 -3.50 26.23
CA GLU A 128 -14.67 -3.58 25.44
C GLU A 128 -14.98 -4.15 24.05
N GLU A 129 -14.17 -3.76 23.06
CA GLU A 129 -14.25 -4.34 21.72
C GLU A 129 -14.01 -5.86 21.77
N GLN A 130 -14.85 -6.61 21.05
CA GLN A 130 -14.66 -8.06 20.89
C GLN A 130 -13.35 -8.35 20.14
N VAL A 131 -12.71 -9.48 20.46
CA VAL A 131 -11.58 -9.98 19.69
C VAL A 131 -12.10 -10.45 18.33
N SER A 132 -11.64 -9.82 17.26
CA SER A 132 -12.12 -10.15 15.92
C SER A 132 -11.54 -11.47 15.40
N LYS A 133 -12.20 -12.04 14.38
CA LYS A 133 -11.71 -13.22 13.65
C LYS A 133 -10.31 -12.99 13.08
N ALA A 134 -10.07 -11.80 12.52
CA ALA A 134 -8.77 -11.42 12.01
C ALA A 134 -7.69 -11.38 13.10
N GLN A 135 -8.04 -10.88 14.30
CA GLN A 135 -7.13 -10.91 15.45
C GLN A 135 -6.78 -12.33 15.89
N LEU A 136 -7.78 -13.22 15.97
CA LEU A 136 -7.57 -14.63 16.32
C LEU A 136 -6.66 -15.31 15.31
N GLY A 137 -6.93 -15.17 14.01
CA GLY A 137 -6.11 -15.77 12.95
C GLY A 137 -4.67 -15.30 12.99
N ALA A 138 -4.45 -13.99 13.08
CA ALA A 138 -3.11 -13.41 13.16
C ALA A 138 -2.34 -13.81 14.44
N PHE A 139 -3.01 -13.79 15.59
CA PHE A 139 -2.38 -14.12 16.87
C PHE A 139 -2.01 -15.60 16.96
N PHE A 140 -2.93 -16.50 16.62
CA PHE A 140 -2.66 -17.94 16.70
C PHE A 140 -1.68 -18.42 15.62
N ALA A 141 -1.70 -17.85 14.40
CA ALA A 141 -0.68 -18.15 13.41
C ALA A 141 0.72 -17.81 13.93
N ALA A 142 0.85 -16.66 14.62
CA ALA A 142 2.11 -16.28 15.24
C ALA A 142 2.52 -17.22 16.36
N MET A 143 1.60 -17.66 17.21
CA MET A 143 1.89 -18.65 18.26
C MET A 143 2.38 -19.97 17.65
N THR A 144 1.67 -20.52 16.66
CA THR A 144 1.99 -21.78 16.00
C THR A 144 3.36 -21.77 15.31
N ILE A 145 3.62 -20.76 14.47
CA ILE A 145 4.91 -20.65 13.75
C ILE A 145 6.07 -20.50 14.73
N ARG A 146 5.88 -19.70 15.81
CA ARG A 146 6.91 -19.53 16.84
C ARG A 146 7.22 -20.82 17.58
N ALA A 147 6.23 -21.67 17.82
CA ALA A 147 6.46 -22.96 18.47
C ALA A 147 7.21 -23.94 17.54
N ASN A 148 6.89 -23.91 16.24
CA ASN A 148 7.39 -24.91 15.29
C ASN A 148 8.74 -24.57 14.65
N ALA A 149 8.92 -23.31 14.24
CA ALA A 149 9.96 -22.98 13.25
C ALA A 149 10.95 -21.91 13.72
N PHE A 150 10.62 -21.13 14.75
CA PHE A 150 11.48 -20.01 15.15
C PHE A 150 12.65 -20.46 16.05
N PRO A 151 13.77 -19.71 16.04
CA PRO A 151 14.88 -19.91 16.99
C PRO A 151 14.44 -19.68 18.44
N GLU A 152 15.09 -20.37 19.40
CA GLU A 152 14.75 -20.35 20.84
C GLU A 152 14.46 -18.96 21.40
N ALA A 153 15.27 -17.95 21.05
CA ALA A 153 15.13 -16.57 21.52
C ALA A 153 13.78 -15.90 21.16
N THR A 154 13.07 -16.42 20.14
CA THR A 154 11.79 -15.88 19.66
C THR A 154 10.65 -16.91 19.72
N GLN A 155 10.90 -18.11 20.27
CA GLN A 155 9.88 -19.09 20.63
C GLN A 155 9.05 -18.62 21.83
N TRP A 156 8.11 -19.46 22.31
CA TRP A 156 7.28 -19.13 23.47
C TRP A 156 8.12 -18.94 24.74
N SER A 157 7.83 -17.88 25.49
CA SER A 157 8.35 -17.73 26.84
C SER A 157 7.74 -18.77 27.79
N GLU A 158 8.35 -18.96 28.95
CA GLU A 158 7.77 -19.79 30.02
C GLU A 158 6.39 -19.26 30.46
N GLY A 159 6.20 -17.94 30.48
CA GLY A 159 4.90 -17.33 30.78
C GLY A 159 3.84 -17.63 29.73
N GLU A 160 4.21 -17.65 28.44
CA GLU A 160 3.30 -18.04 27.35
C GLU A 160 2.95 -19.54 27.44
N LYS A 161 3.94 -20.41 27.69
CA LYS A 161 3.70 -21.84 27.90
C LYS A 161 2.76 -22.09 29.08
N HIS A 162 2.97 -21.39 30.19
CA HIS A 162 2.13 -21.49 31.37
C HIS A 162 0.70 -21.01 31.07
N ALA A 163 0.53 -19.88 30.38
CA ALA A 163 -0.79 -19.40 29.98
C ALA A 163 -1.50 -20.39 29.04
N VAL A 164 -0.81 -20.91 28.01
CA VAL A 164 -1.38 -21.93 27.10
C VAL A 164 -1.86 -23.15 27.89
N SER A 165 -1.06 -23.67 28.82
CA SER A 165 -1.44 -24.83 29.64
C SER A 165 -2.71 -24.58 30.48
N ASN A 166 -2.92 -23.35 30.96
CA ASN A 166 -4.08 -22.99 31.76
C ASN A 166 -5.33 -22.74 30.91
N PHE A 167 -5.20 -22.02 29.80
CA PHE A 167 -6.35 -21.55 29.02
C PHE A 167 -6.75 -22.48 27.87
N TRP A 168 -5.81 -23.22 27.26
CA TRP A 168 -6.11 -24.03 26.07
C TRP A 168 -7.25 -25.04 26.26
N PRO A 169 -7.36 -25.77 27.39
CA PRO A 169 -8.49 -26.68 27.60
C PRO A 169 -9.85 -25.98 27.55
N HIS A 170 -9.93 -24.70 27.91
CA HIS A 170 -11.15 -23.92 27.86
C HIS A 170 -11.37 -23.30 26.47
N LEU A 171 -10.29 -22.84 25.83
CA LEU A 171 -10.31 -22.22 24.50
C LEU A 171 -10.71 -23.22 23.42
N VAL A 172 -10.17 -24.45 23.43
CA VAL A 172 -10.51 -25.48 22.43
C VAL A 172 -12.01 -25.85 22.43
N ARG A 173 -12.72 -25.61 23.55
CA ARG A 173 -14.17 -25.83 23.66
C ARG A 173 -15.02 -24.62 23.25
N ALA A 174 -14.43 -23.42 23.22
CA ALA A 174 -15.14 -22.16 23.00
C ALA A 174 -14.84 -21.55 21.62
N LEU A 175 -13.67 -21.81 21.06
CA LEU A 175 -13.23 -21.25 19.79
C LEU A 175 -13.80 -22.04 18.59
N PRO A 176 -14.02 -21.38 17.45
CA PRO A 176 -14.41 -22.07 16.22
C PRO A 176 -13.28 -22.97 15.67
N SER A 177 -13.64 -23.93 14.82
CA SER A 177 -12.72 -24.95 14.30
C SER A 177 -11.60 -24.41 13.43
N ASP A 178 -11.81 -23.31 12.70
CA ASP A 178 -10.78 -22.64 11.91
C ASP A 178 -9.68 -22.04 12.80
N VAL A 179 -10.05 -21.43 13.93
CA VAL A 179 -9.11 -20.93 14.94
C VAL A 179 -8.34 -22.07 15.59
N ILE A 180 -9.02 -23.16 15.95
CA ILE A 180 -8.37 -24.34 16.53
C ILE A 180 -7.37 -24.96 15.56
N PHE A 181 -7.72 -25.05 14.27
CA PHE A 181 -6.81 -25.48 13.22
C PHE A 181 -5.57 -24.58 13.13
N ILE A 182 -5.71 -23.26 13.13
CA ILE A 182 -4.57 -22.36 13.04
C ILE A 182 -3.66 -22.51 14.26
N ALA A 183 -4.25 -22.62 15.45
CA ALA A 183 -3.56 -22.73 16.73
C ALA A 183 -2.85 -24.08 16.91
N ASP A 184 -3.41 -25.17 16.37
CA ASP A 184 -2.89 -26.52 16.55
C ASP A 184 -3.14 -27.41 15.31
N PRO A 185 -2.49 -27.09 14.16
CA PRO A 185 -2.77 -27.75 12.88
C PRO A 185 -2.52 -29.27 12.88
N GLU A 186 -1.57 -29.73 13.71
CA GLU A 186 -1.19 -31.13 13.89
C GLU A 186 -1.75 -31.76 15.17
N GLY A 187 -2.43 -30.98 16.02
CA GLY A 187 -3.07 -31.48 17.23
C GLY A 187 -2.12 -31.81 18.38
N SER A 188 -0.89 -31.26 18.39
CA SER A 188 0.12 -31.53 19.41
C SER A 188 0.84 -30.29 19.95
N ILE A 189 0.63 -29.12 19.37
CA ILE A 189 1.39 -27.89 19.68
C ILE A 189 0.89 -27.24 20.96
N MET A 190 -0.44 -27.20 21.13
CA MET A 190 -1.08 -26.55 22.28
C MET A 190 -1.26 -27.50 23.48
N GLY A 191 -0.63 -28.68 23.44
CA GLY A 191 -0.59 -29.66 24.53
C GLY A 191 -1.66 -30.75 24.42
N ALA A 192 -2.88 -30.48 24.91
CA ALA A 192 -3.94 -31.48 24.92
C ALA A 192 -4.36 -31.85 23.49
N GLY A 193 -4.07 -33.08 23.08
CA GLY A 193 -4.26 -33.52 21.71
C GLY A 193 -5.72 -33.38 21.24
N SER A 194 -5.90 -32.74 20.08
CA SER A 194 -7.22 -32.50 19.47
C SER A 194 -7.22 -32.99 18.04
N SER A 195 -8.26 -33.73 17.63
CA SER A 195 -8.42 -34.16 16.24
C SER A 195 -8.93 -33.04 15.32
N ILE A 196 -9.35 -31.90 15.88
CA ILE A 196 -9.98 -30.80 15.12
C ILE A 196 -9.01 -30.22 14.10
N GLY A 197 -7.79 -29.84 14.50
CA GLY A 197 -6.81 -29.24 13.60
C GLY A 197 -6.38 -30.17 12.46
N PRO A 198 -5.94 -31.42 12.75
CA PRO A 198 -5.57 -32.38 11.73
C PRO A 198 -6.68 -32.70 10.72
N GLN A 199 -7.94 -32.71 11.17
CA GLN A 199 -9.10 -33.04 10.32
C GLN A 199 -9.75 -31.82 9.66
N TYR A 200 -9.32 -30.60 9.99
CA TYR A 200 -9.90 -29.40 9.42
C TYR A 200 -9.52 -29.24 7.94
N VAL A 201 -10.54 -29.08 7.10
CA VAL A 201 -10.41 -28.94 5.65
C VAL A 201 -10.99 -27.63 5.10
N GLY A 202 -11.56 -26.76 5.95
CA GLY A 202 -12.19 -25.53 5.50
C GLY A 202 -13.67 -25.68 5.12
N ASN A 203 -14.37 -24.54 4.99
CA ASN A 203 -15.79 -24.49 4.65
C ASN A 203 -15.99 -24.08 3.18
N GLY A 204 -15.77 -25.03 2.26
CA GLY A 204 -15.91 -24.80 0.82
C GLY A 204 -14.59 -24.77 0.07
N THR A 205 -14.63 -24.58 -1.25
CA THR A 205 -13.47 -24.77 -2.13
C THR A 205 -12.36 -23.74 -1.92
N SER A 206 -12.73 -22.47 -1.68
CA SER A 206 -11.77 -21.39 -1.39
C SER A 206 -11.04 -21.62 -0.06
N ASP A 207 -11.79 -21.96 0.99
CA ASP A 207 -11.23 -22.31 2.29
C ASP A 207 -10.34 -23.57 2.20
N MET A 208 -10.73 -24.59 1.44
CA MET A 208 -9.91 -25.80 1.26
C MET A 208 -8.53 -25.49 0.69
N ARG A 209 -8.45 -24.63 -0.34
CA ARG A 209 -7.17 -24.20 -0.92
C ARG A 209 -6.35 -23.41 0.10
N LEU A 210 -6.99 -22.50 0.83
CA LEU A 210 -6.35 -21.68 1.84
C LEU A 210 -5.84 -22.51 3.03
N VAL A 211 -6.58 -23.52 3.48
CA VAL A 211 -6.17 -24.48 4.51
C VAL A 211 -4.96 -25.29 4.06
N GLY A 212 -4.95 -25.78 2.82
CA GLY A 212 -3.80 -26.48 2.25
C GLY A 212 -2.53 -25.62 2.29
N ALA A 213 -2.63 -24.37 1.83
CA ALA A 213 -1.52 -23.41 1.88
C ALA A 213 -1.10 -23.07 3.33
N LEU A 214 -2.07 -22.94 4.24
CA LEU A 214 -1.80 -22.64 5.65
C LEU A 214 -1.04 -23.74 6.37
N ARG A 215 -1.21 -25.02 6.02
CA ARG A 215 -0.42 -26.10 6.64
C ARG A 215 1.07 -25.91 6.41
N GLU A 216 1.46 -25.57 5.18
CA GLU A 216 2.85 -25.27 4.84
C GLU A 216 3.34 -24.00 5.55
N VAL A 217 2.55 -22.92 5.50
CA VAL A 217 2.91 -21.63 6.12
C VAL A 217 3.05 -21.73 7.63
N LEU A 218 2.14 -22.43 8.32
CA LEU A 218 2.16 -22.62 9.77
C LEU A 218 3.30 -23.54 10.24
N ALA A 219 3.84 -24.37 9.34
CA ALA A 219 5.05 -25.15 9.56
C ALA A 219 6.35 -24.34 9.36
N GLY A 220 6.25 -23.05 9.02
CA GLY A 220 7.41 -22.20 8.70
C GLY A 220 7.86 -22.28 7.24
N GLY A 221 7.07 -22.91 6.38
CA GLY A 221 7.37 -23.12 4.96
C GLY A 221 7.02 -21.93 4.07
N HIS A 222 7.30 -22.10 2.78
CA HIS A 222 7.09 -21.10 1.72
C HIS A 222 6.32 -21.69 0.56
N LEU A 223 5.54 -20.84 -0.12
CA LEU A 223 4.65 -21.27 -1.19
C LEU A 223 5.19 -20.99 -2.60
N GLY A 224 4.66 -21.73 -3.56
CA GLY A 224 4.83 -21.48 -4.99
C GLY A 224 4.12 -20.21 -5.47
N TYR A 225 4.50 -19.75 -6.66
CA TYR A 225 3.93 -18.55 -7.29
C TYR A 225 2.42 -18.73 -7.56
N GLU A 226 2.06 -19.82 -8.24
CA GLU A 226 0.68 -20.16 -8.59
C GLU A 226 -0.19 -20.42 -7.36
N GLU A 227 0.39 -20.99 -6.30
CA GLU A 227 -0.32 -21.26 -5.05
C GLU A 227 -0.74 -19.96 -4.36
N VAL A 228 0.18 -18.99 -4.24
CA VAL A 228 -0.14 -17.67 -3.67
C VAL A 228 -1.15 -16.94 -4.54
N GLN A 229 -0.99 -16.90 -5.86
CA GLN A 229 -1.96 -16.23 -6.73
C GLN A 229 -3.35 -16.88 -6.68
N GLY A 230 -3.39 -18.21 -6.71
CA GLY A 230 -4.63 -18.98 -6.63
C GLY A 230 -5.34 -18.81 -5.30
N VAL A 231 -4.62 -18.67 -4.18
CA VAL A 231 -5.20 -18.30 -2.88
C VAL A 231 -5.77 -16.89 -2.93
N LEU A 232 -4.98 -15.89 -3.36
CA LEU A 232 -5.41 -14.49 -3.35
C LEU A 232 -6.63 -14.24 -4.23
N ARG A 233 -6.70 -14.86 -5.41
CA ARG A 233 -7.83 -14.71 -6.34
C ARG A 233 -9.10 -15.40 -5.88
N ASP A 234 -8.99 -16.48 -5.12
CA ASP A 234 -10.16 -17.18 -4.55
C ASP A 234 -10.76 -16.44 -3.35
N VAL A 235 -9.93 -15.69 -2.61
CA VAL A 235 -10.32 -15.08 -1.33
C VAL A 235 -10.60 -13.58 -1.41
N LEU A 236 -10.35 -12.94 -2.56
CA LEU A 236 -10.55 -11.50 -2.77
C LEU A 236 -11.37 -11.25 -4.05
N PRO A 237 -12.21 -10.19 -4.07
CA PRO A 237 -12.34 -9.12 -3.07
C PRO A 237 -13.06 -9.56 -1.80
N PHE A 238 -12.71 -8.93 -0.68
CA PHE A 238 -13.42 -9.11 0.58
C PHE A 238 -14.68 -8.24 0.57
N THR A 239 -15.84 -8.84 0.29
CA THR A 239 -17.11 -8.09 0.26
C THR A 239 -17.65 -7.95 1.69
N PHE A 240 -17.83 -6.71 2.13
CA PHE A 240 -18.53 -6.39 3.37
C PHE A 240 -19.95 -5.93 3.04
N GLU A 241 -20.95 -6.67 3.51
CA GLU A 241 -22.35 -6.22 3.56
C GLU A 241 -22.73 -6.08 5.05
N ASP A 242 -23.27 -4.92 5.45
CA ASP A 242 -23.72 -4.64 6.83
C ASP A 242 -22.69 -5.01 7.93
N ASN A 243 -21.41 -4.63 7.73
CA ASN A 243 -20.30 -4.95 8.63
C ASN A 243 -20.06 -6.47 8.84
N LYS A 244 -20.54 -7.31 7.92
CA LYS A 244 -20.27 -8.75 7.87
C LYS A 244 -19.65 -9.12 6.52
N CYS A 245 -18.66 -10.01 6.55
CA CYS A 245 -18.13 -10.60 5.33
C CYS A 245 -19.22 -11.43 4.63
N SER A 246 -19.63 -11.01 3.43
CA SER A 246 -20.59 -11.74 2.59
C SER A 246 -19.91 -12.72 1.63
N SER A 247 -18.58 -12.63 1.45
CA SER A 247 -17.83 -13.42 0.46
C SER A 247 -17.68 -14.91 0.79
N GLY A 248 -18.12 -15.36 1.97
CA GLY A 248 -17.96 -16.75 2.44
C GLY A 248 -16.52 -17.13 2.82
N VAL A 249 -15.56 -16.23 2.62
CA VAL A 249 -14.14 -16.41 2.95
C VAL A 249 -13.91 -16.23 4.45
N SER A 250 -13.18 -17.16 5.08
CA SER A 250 -12.79 -17.01 6.48
C SER A 250 -11.74 -15.91 6.67
N GLU A 251 -12.14 -14.79 7.31
CA GLU A 251 -11.19 -13.75 7.73
C GLU A 251 -10.16 -14.27 8.75
N THR A 252 -10.50 -15.32 9.52
CA THR A 252 -9.55 -16.01 10.40
C THR A 252 -8.41 -16.61 9.59
N LEU A 253 -8.75 -17.43 8.58
CA LEU A 253 -7.77 -18.12 7.74
C LEU A 253 -6.93 -17.12 6.91
N LEU A 254 -7.57 -16.11 6.32
CA LEU A 254 -6.87 -15.11 5.52
C LEU A 254 -5.89 -14.29 6.37
N SER A 255 -6.29 -13.90 7.58
CA SER A 255 -5.41 -13.17 8.50
C SER A 255 -4.23 -14.01 8.96
N ALA A 256 -4.46 -15.30 9.24
CA ALA A 256 -3.40 -16.26 9.53
C ALA A 256 -2.42 -16.40 8.36
N PHE A 257 -2.92 -16.44 7.13
CA PHE A 257 -2.10 -16.58 5.93
C PHE A 257 -1.20 -15.37 5.70
N LEU A 258 -1.77 -14.16 5.75
CA LEU A 258 -1.03 -12.91 5.56
C LEU A 258 0.04 -12.70 6.63
N ILE A 259 -0.27 -13.00 7.90
CA ILE A 259 0.70 -12.90 9.00
C ILE A 259 1.72 -14.03 8.98
N GLY A 260 1.30 -15.25 8.63
CA GLY A 260 2.19 -16.39 8.55
C GLY A 260 3.28 -16.19 7.50
N GLN A 261 2.92 -15.80 6.27
CA GLN A 261 3.92 -15.51 5.23
C GLN A 261 4.85 -14.35 5.61
N ARG A 262 4.31 -13.30 6.24
CA ARG A 262 5.14 -12.22 6.81
C ARG A 262 6.16 -12.78 7.81
N MET A 263 5.71 -13.62 8.72
CA MET A 263 6.53 -14.17 9.79
C MET A 263 7.62 -15.11 9.27
N ASN A 264 7.34 -15.85 8.19
CA ASN A 264 8.32 -16.71 7.54
C ASN A 264 9.34 -15.92 6.70
N ARG A 265 9.11 -14.62 6.46
CA ARG A 265 9.82 -13.73 5.52
C ARG A 265 9.60 -14.17 4.08
N GLU A 266 8.85 -13.36 3.35
CA GLU A 266 8.42 -13.69 2.01
C GLU A 266 9.61 -13.93 1.06
N THR A 267 9.52 -15.00 0.27
CA THR A 267 10.48 -15.24 -0.82
C THR A 267 10.20 -14.32 -2.01
N ASP A 268 11.21 -14.15 -2.88
CA ASP A 268 11.06 -13.44 -4.15
C ASP A 268 9.89 -13.97 -5.00
N ARG A 269 9.66 -15.29 -4.95
CA ARG A 269 8.57 -15.95 -5.68
C ARG A 269 7.20 -15.56 -5.12
N GLU A 270 7.05 -15.57 -3.79
CA GLU A 270 5.81 -15.17 -3.12
C GLU A 270 5.53 -13.68 -3.33
N LEU A 271 6.55 -12.82 -3.19
CA LEU A 271 6.42 -11.38 -3.45
C LEU A 271 6.03 -11.12 -4.91
N LYS A 272 6.60 -11.85 -5.87
CA LYS A 272 6.17 -11.76 -7.27
C LYS A 272 4.69 -12.15 -7.44
N ALA A 273 4.23 -13.20 -6.78
CA ALA A 273 2.83 -13.62 -6.83
C ALA A 273 1.89 -12.54 -6.29
N TYR A 274 2.20 -12.00 -5.11
CA TYR A 274 1.47 -10.87 -4.52
C TYR A 274 1.45 -9.63 -5.42
N CYS A 275 2.55 -9.34 -6.10
CA CYS A 275 2.67 -8.16 -6.95
C CYS A 275 1.79 -8.25 -8.19
N LEU A 276 1.68 -9.44 -8.79
CA LEU A 276 1.03 -9.64 -10.10
C LEU A 276 -0.39 -10.23 -10.00
N ALA A 277 -0.85 -10.63 -8.81
CA ALA A 277 -2.12 -11.36 -8.62
C ALA A 277 -3.35 -10.65 -9.21
N PHE A 278 -3.35 -9.31 -9.24
CA PHE A 278 -4.49 -8.48 -9.63
C PHE A 278 -4.19 -7.53 -10.80
N ASP A 279 -3.10 -7.75 -11.53
CA ASP A 279 -2.71 -6.89 -12.66
C ASP A 279 -3.78 -6.83 -13.77
N ASP A 280 -4.55 -7.90 -13.93
CA ASP A 280 -5.60 -8.09 -14.94
C ASP A 280 -7.00 -7.79 -14.41
N GLN A 281 -7.16 -7.40 -13.14
CA GLN A 281 -8.47 -7.21 -12.50
C GLN A 281 -9.36 -6.20 -13.25
N LEU A 282 -8.76 -5.12 -13.77
CA LEU A 282 -9.46 -4.07 -14.52
C LEU A 282 -9.17 -4.13 -16.03
N GLY A 283 -8.63 -5.25 -16.52
CA GLY A 283 -8.09 -5.38 -17.86
C GLY A 283 -6.65 -4.87 -17.99
N LEU A 284 -6.19 -4.71 -19.22
CA LEU A 284 -4.81 -4.27 -19.49
C LEU A 284 -4.60 -2.81 -19.07
N ALA A 285 -3.46 -2.54 -18.43
CA ALA A 285 -3.06 -1.18 -18.10
C ALA A 285 -3.02 -0.29 -19.36
N PRO A 286 -3.68 0.88 -19.35
CA PRO A 286 -3.64 1.81 -20.47
C PRO A 286 -2.21 2.31 -20.74
N VAL A 287 -1.90 2.60 -22.00
CA VAL A 287 -0.56 3.06 -22.42
C VAL A 287 -0.62 4.54 -22.80
N ALA A 288 0.07 5.39 -22.04
CA ALA A 288 0.21 6.82 -22.28
C ALA A 288 1.28 7.11 -23.36
N ASP A 289 0.96 8.01 -24.27
CA ASP A 289 1.88 8.51 -25.30
C ASP A 289 2.79 9.61 -24.75
N VAL A 290 3.68 9.22 -23.84
CA VAL A 290 4.66 10.11 -23.20
C VAL A 290 6.07 9.56 -23.37
N ARG A 291 7.06 10.46 -23.45
CA ARG A 291 8.48 10.11 -23.63
C ARG A 291 9.06 9.33 -22.45
N SER A 292 8.54 9.58 -21.25
CA SER A 292 8.97 8.99 -20.00
C SER A 292 7.83 9.02 -18.99
N LEU A 293 7.79 8.01 -18.12
CA LEU A 293 6.87 7.94 -17.00
C LEU A 293 7.60 7.40 -15.76
N THR A 294 7.62 8.20 -14.70
CA THR A 294 8.10 7.75 -13.38
C THR A 294 6.93 7.43 -12.46
N HIS A 295 6.90 6.18 -11.99
CA HIS A 295 5.95 5.67 -10.99
C HIS A 295 6.51 5.86 -9.58
N TYR A 296 5.74 6.49 -8.71
CA TYR A 296 6.10 6.72 -7.32
C TYR A 296 5.28 5.84 -6.38
N GLY A 297 5.97 4.85 -5.81
CA GLY A 297 5.45 3.91 -4.83
C GLY A 297 5.83 4.28 -3.41
N GLU A 298 5.07 5.18 -2.81
CA GLU A 298 5.22 5.50 -1.40
C GLU A 298 4.61 4.41 -0.49
N PRO A 299 5.01 4.29 0.80
CA PRO A 299 4.28 3.48 1.76
C PRO A 299 2.84 3.99 1.93
N TYR A 300 1.87 3.11 1.69
CA TYR A 300 0.45 3.45 1.69
C TYR A 300 -0.09 3.79 3.10
N ASP A 301 0.60 3.35 4.16
CA ASP A 301 0.24 3.66 5.55
C ASP A 301 0.72 5.03 6.02
N GLY A 302 1.36 5.81 5.14
CA GLY A 302 1.69 7.21 5.34
C GLY A 302 2.81 7.47 6.34
N ASN A 303 3.06 8.77 6.58
CA ASN A 303 4.02 9.24 7.58
C ASN A 303 3.29 9.84 8.78
N THR A 304 3.79 9.58 9.99
CA THR A 304 3.23 10.16 11.22
C THR A 304 4.09 11.27 11.79
N ARG A 305 5.39 11.30 11.48
CA ARG A 305 6.36 12.23 12.07
C ARG A 305 7.04 13.12 11.06
N PHE A 306 7.25 12.67 9.82
CA PHE A 306 8.05 13.39 8.83
C PHE A 306 7.25 13.86 7.62
N PHE A 307 7.69 15.00 7.08
CA PHE A 307 7.13 15.61 5.88
C PHE A 307 7.24 14.70 4.64
N ARG A 308 6.30 14.85 3.70
CA ARG A 308 6.21 14.09 2.45
C ARG A 308 6.47 14.98 1.24
N SER A 309 7.56 14.73 0.53
CA SER A 309 8.02 15.58 -0.59
C SER A 309 7.47 15.18 -1.96
N THR A 310 6.88 14.00 -2.09
CA THR A 310 6.68 13.34 -3.39
C THR A 310 5.70 14.04 -4.32
N LEU A 311 4.61 14.63 -3.80
CA LEU A 311 3.71 15.45 -4.63
C LEU A 311 4.41 16.66 -5.25
N PHE A 312 5.25 17.35 -4.47
CA PHE A 312 6.03 18.46 -4.98
C PHE A 312 7.04 18.00 -6.03
N VAL A 313 7.75 16.91 -5.78
CA VAL A 313 8.71 16.34 -6.73
C VAL A 313 8.03 15.99 -8.05
N ALA A 314 6.85 15.36 -8.01
CA ALA A 314 6.08 15.02 -9.19
C ALA A 314 5.60 16.25 -9.96
N ALA A 315 5.06 17.26 -9.27
CA ALA A 315 4.63 18.51 -9.89
C ALA A 315 5.78 19.23 -10.59
N VAL A 316 6.94 19.36 -9.91
CA VAL A 316 8.11 20.02 -10.49
C VAL A 316 8.64 19.25 -11.69
N ARG A 317 8.72 17.91 -11.62
CA ARG A 317 9.14 17.09 -12.77
C ARG A 317 8.24 17.26 -13.98
N SER A 318 6.94 17.40 -13.75
CA SER A 318 5.97 17.63 -14.82
C SER A 318 6.19 18.97 -15.51
N CYS A 319 6.58 20.01 -14.77
CA CYS A 319 7.01 21.29 -15.36
C CYS A 319 8.28 21.18 -16.23
N TYR A 320 9.08 20.11 -16.06
CA TYR A 320 10.23 19.79 -16.93
C TYR A 320 9.87 18.79 -18.05
N GLY A 321 8.57 18.54 -18.26
CA GLY A 321 8.07 17.60 -19.27
C GLY A 321 8.40 16.14 -18.97
N GLU A 322 8.63 15.78 -17.70
CA GLU A 322 8.84 14.40 -17.24
C GLU A 322 7.58 13.91 -16.52
N SER A 323 6.79 13.05 -17.16
CA SER A 323 5.50 12.64 -16.60
C SER A 323 5.65 11.79 -15.34
N SER A 324 4.76 12.00 -14.36
CA SER A 324 4.84 11.37 -13.04
C SER A 324 3.50 10.77 -12.61
N LEU A 325 3.49 9.48 -12.29
CA LEU A 325 2.32 8.79 -11.73
C LEU A 325 2.57 8.44 -10.26
N LEU A 326 1.73 8.98 -9.38
CA LEU A 326 1.68 8.59 -7.97
C LEU A 326 0.51 7.63 -7.77
N HIS A 327 0.67 6.70 -6.84
CA HIS A 327 -0.42 5.83 -6.43
C HIS A 327 -0.39 5.55 -4.93
N GLY A 328 -1.56 5.36 -4.34
CA GLY A 328 -1.69 5.32 -2.90
C GLY A 328 -3.09 4.96 -2.42
N VAL A 329 -3.41 5.41 -1.22
CA VAL A 329 -4.72 5.23 -0.59
C VAL A 329 -4.99 6.38 0.37
N GLU A 330 -6.26 6.67 0.64
CA GLU A 330 -6.66 7.68 1.62
C GLU A 330 -6.21 7.34 3.04
N TRP A 331 -6.37 6.09 3.47
CA TRP A 331 -5.98 5.68 4.80
C TRP A 331 -5.63 4.20 4.82
N MET A 332 -4.53 3.85 5.50
CA MET A 332 -4.09 2.47 5.64
C MET A 332 -3.40 2.22 7.00
N PRO A 333 -3.78 1.16 7.71
CA PRO A 333 -3.08 0.72 8.92
C PRO A 333 -1.73 0.05 8.59
N PRO A 334 -0.83 -0.10 9.58
CA PRO A 334 -1.03 0.15 11.01
C PRO A 334 -0.66 1.55 11.48
N LYS A 335 -0.01 2.36 10.64
CA LYS A 335 0.35 3.73 11.00
C LYS A 335 -0.84 4.67 10.90
N GLY A 336 -1.63 4.57 9.83
CA GLY A 336 -2.71 5.52 9.55
C GLY A 336 -2.22 6.97 9.45
N GLY A 337 -1.01 7.17 8.90
CA GLY A 337 -0.38 8.47 8.78
C GLY A 337 -0.91 9.29 7.60
N ILE A 338 -0.22 10.40 7.33
CA ILE A 338 -0.56 11.29 6.22
C ILE A 338 -0.14 10.68 4.89
N THR A 339 -1.04 10.69 3.90
CA THR A 339 -0.84 10.16 2.55
C THR A 339 -1.03 11.23 1.48
N GLU A 340 -0.58 10.94 0.25
CA GLU A 340 -0.76 11.80 -0.92
C GLU A 340 -2.24 12.06 -1.23
N GLU A 341 -3.11 11.05 -1.08
CA GLU A 341 -4.55 11.21 -1.32
C GLU A 341 -5.17 12.24 -0.37
N GLN A 342 -4.80 12.21 0.91
CA GLN A 342 -5.31 13.15 1.91
C GLN A 342 -4.89 14.58 1.57
N MET A 343 -3.61 14.79 1.20
CA MET A 343 -3.11 16.10 0.80
C MET A 343 -3.80 16.60 -0.48
N LEU A 344 -3.98 15.73 -1.48
CA LEU A 344 -4.66 16.06 -2.73
C LEU A 344 -6.14 16.41 -2.52
N LYS A 345 -6.86 15.62 -1.71
CA LYS A 345 -8.26 15.91 -1.34
C LYS A 345 -8.37 17.26 -0.63
N PHE A 346 -7.47 17.55 0.32
CA PHE A 346 -7.44 18.82 1.01
C PHE A 346 -7.18 20.01 0.06
N MET A 347 -6.36 19.82 -0.98
CA MET A 347 -6.12 20.81 -2.04
C MET A 347 -7.29 20.93 -3.05
N GLY A 348 -8.34 20.13 -2.92
CA GLY A 348 -9.50 20.13 -3.83
C GLY A 348 -9.32 19.31 -5.11
N ALA A 349 -8.32 18.42 -5.17
CA ALA A 349 -8.08 17.59 -6.34
C ALA A 349 -9.03 16.37 -6.40
N ASN A 350 -9.42 15.96 -7.61
CA ASN A 350 -10.18 14.74 -7.83
C ASN A 350 -9.28 13.50 -7.66
N THR A 351 -9.56 12.69 -6.64
CA THR A 351 -8.83 11.44 -6.33
C THR A 351 -9.60 10.17 -6.73
N ARG A 352 -10.69 10.32 -7.48
CA ARG A 352 -11.51 9.23 -8.05
C ARG A 352 -11.23 9.08 -9.54
N LEU A 353 -9.95 8.94 -9.87
CA LEU A 353 -9.50 8.76 -11.25
C LEU A 353 -9.35 7.29 -11.57
N THR A 354 -9.95 6.87 -12.68
CA THR A 354 -9.67 5.56 -13.28
C THR A 354 -8.26 5.56 -13.91
N PRO A 355 -7.64 4.38 -14.13
CA PRO A 355 -6.38 4.30 -14.88
C PRO A 355 -6.43 4.98 -16.25
N LEU A 356 -7.58 4.92 -16.94
CA LEU A 356 -7.75 5.55 -18.25
C LEU A 356 -7.76 7.09 -18.15
N GLN A 357 -8.44 7.65 -17.16
CA GLN A 357 -8.42 9.11 -16.92
C GLN A 357 -7.03 9.57 -16.48
N ALA A 358 -6.33 8.77 -15.67
CA ALA A 358 -4.96 9.07 -15.30
C ALA A 358 -4.02 9.10 -16.52
N LYS A 359 -4.20 8.20 -17.50
CA LYS A 359 -3.51 8.28 -18.80
C LYS A 359 -3.75 9.64 -19.47
N GLU A 360 -4.99 10.11 -19.54
CA GLU A 360 -5.33 11.39 -20.19
C GLU A 360 -4.61 12.57 -19.51
N LEU A 361 -4.54 12.59 -18.17
CA LEU A 361 -3.80 13.63 -17.44
C LEU A 361 -2.29 13.55 -17.65
N LEU A 362 -1.73 12.36 -17.82
CA LEU A 362 -0.30 12.16 -18.08
C LEU A 362 0.11 12.65 -19.48
N GLU A 363 -0.81 12.57 -20.45
CA GLU A 363 -0.61 13.04 -21.84
C GLU A 363 -0.86 14.55 -22.02
N ASP A 364 -1.47 15.21 -21.03
CA ASP A 364 -1.68 16.66 -21.03
C ASP A 364 -0.37 17.40 -20.74
N GLU A 365 0.12 18.15 -21.74
CA GLU A 365 1.37 18.93 -21.66
C GLU A 365 1.36 20.02 -20.58
N GLU A 366 0.18 20.50 -20.17
CA GLU A 366 0.04 21.52 -19.11
C GLU A 366 0.00 20.90 -17.70
N LEU A 367 -0.24 19.58 -17.58
CA LEU A 367 -0.34 18.87 -16.30
C LEU A 367 0.83 17.92 -16.06
N GLY A 368 1.02 16.91 -16.91
CA GLY A 368 2.09 15.93 -16.84
C GLY A 368 2.13 15.03 -15.60
N PHE A 369 1.18 15.12 -14.66
CA PHE A 369 1.10 14.21 -13.51
C PHE A 369 -0.31 13.69 -13.23
N ALA A 370 -0.38 12.51 -12.63
CA ALA A 370 -1.62 11.92 -12.15
C ALA A 370 -1.43 11.23 -10.79
N TYR A 371 -2.53 11.10 -10.05
CA TYR A 371 -2.62 10.29 -8.84
C TYR A 371 -3.73 9.25 -8.98
N ILE A 372 -3.44 8.00 -8.65
CA ILE A 372 -4.42 6.89 -8.68
C ILE A 372 -4.59 6.30 -7.28
N SER A 373 -5.82 6.27 -6.79
CA SER A 373 -6.17 5.57 -5.56
C SER A 373 -6.26 4.05 -5.79
N GLN A 374 -5.75 3.25 -4.85
CA GLN A 374 -5.91 1.79 -4.85
C GLN A 374 -7.39 1.38 -4.93
N ARG A 375 -8.29 2.22 -4.41
CA ARG A 375 -9.74 2.02 -4.54
C ARG A 375 -10.20 1.92 -5.99
N GLU A 376 -9.63 2.74 -6.87
CA GLU A 376 -10.02 2.82 -8.29
C GLU A 376 -9.21 1.85 -9.16
N ALA A 377 -8.00 1.47 -8.74
CA ALA A 377 -7.10 0.63 -9.54
C ALA A 377 -7.04 -0.84 -9.13
N CYS A 378 -7.30 -1.15 -7.87
CA CYS A 378 -7.30 -2.52 -7.38
C CYS A 378 -8.28 -2.68 -6.19
N PRO A 379 -9.60 -2.71 -6.48
CA PRO A 379 -10.64 -2.83 -5.45
C PRO A 379 -10.47 -4.06 -4.54
N SER A 380 -9.91 -5.14 -5.07
CA SER A 380 -9.63 -6.36 -4.30
C SER A 380 -8.66 -6.12 -3.15
N LEU A 381 -7.57 -5.39 -3.39
CA LEU A 381 -6.61 -5.06 -2.34
C LEU A 381 -7.14 -3.95 -1.41
N TYR A 382 -7.89 -2.99 -1.96
CA TYR A 382 -8.54 -1.94 -1.16
C TYR A 382 -9.52 -2.51 -0.12
N SER A 383 -10.20 -3.61 -0.45
CA SER A 383 -11.14 -4.28 0.47
C SER A 383 -10.50 -4.78 1.77
N LEU A 384 -9.17 -4.91 1.83
CA LEU A 384 -8.44 -5.41 2.99
C LEU A 384 -8.15 -4.37 4.08
N ILE A 385 -8.51 -3.10 3.91
CA ILE A 385 -8.20 -2.04 4.89
C ILE A 385 -8.66 -2.40 6.30
N GLY A 386 -9.91 -2.87 6.44
CA GLY A 386 -10.46 -3.29 7.73
C GLY A 386 -9.67 -4.44 8.34
N LEU A 387 -9.44 -5.52 7.58
CA LEU A 387 -8.66 -6.66 8.04
C LEU A 387 -7.23 -6.26 8.44
N ARG A 388 -6.57 -5.41 7.66
CA ARG A 388 -5.19 -4.93 7.91
C ARG A 388 -5.07 -4.16 9.23
N GLU A 389 -6.14 -3.54 9.71
CA GLU A 389 -6.15 -2.87 11.01
C GLU A 389 -6.05 -3.90 12.14
N HIS A 390 -6.83 -4.97 12.04
CA HIS A 390 -6.95 -6.02 13.04
C HIS A 390 -5.73 -6.93 13.11
N ILE A 391 -4.95 -7.07 12.03
CA ILE A 391 -3.70 -7.86 12.07
C ILE A 391 -2.50 -7.06 12.60
N LYS A 392 -2.62 -5.73 12.79
CA LYS A 392 -1.60 -4.78 13.30
C LYS A 392 -0.31 -4.62 12.50
N LYS A 393 -0.01 -5.53 11.57
CA LYS A 393 1.27 -5.62 10.87
C LYS A 393 1.07 -5.42 9.39
N ARG A 394 2.12 -4.92 8.73
CA ARG A 394 2.16 -4.78 7.27
C ARG A 394 2.19 -6.19 6.65
N PRO A 395 1.18 -6.65 5.92
CA PRO A 395 1.25 -7.95 5.24
C PRO A 395 2.22 -7.90 4.04
N PRO A 396 2.53 -9.03 3.38
CA PRO A 396 3.32 -9.07 2.14
C PRO A 396 2.92 -8.02 1.10
N LEU A 397 1.61 -7.77 0.99
CA LEU A 397 1.01 -6.77 0.12
C LEU A 397 1.59 -5.36 0.31
N ALA A 398 1.99 -4.99 1.52
CA ALA A 398 2.56 -3.67 1.80
C ALA A 398 3.90 -3.42 1.11
N THR A 399 4.61 -4.49 0.76
CA THR A 399 5.85 -4.41 -0.05
C THR A 399 5.51 -4.25 -1.52
N THR A 400 4.55 -5.04 -2.02
CA THR A 400 4.24 -5.13 -3.46
C THR A 400 3.35 -4.01 -3.97
N GLU A 401 2.50 -3.42 -3.11
CA GLU A 401 1.61 -2.30 -3.47
C GLU A 401 2.37 -1.03 -3.88
N LYS A 402 3.67 -0.96 -3.57
CA LYS A 402 4.56 0.14 -3.99
C LYS A 402 5.20 -0.06 -5.37
N VAL A 403 5.06 -1.23 -5.99
CA VAL A 403 5.70 -1.56 -7.26
C VAL A 403 4.63 -1.89 -8.30
N GLN A 404 3.75 -0.92 -8.55
CA GLN A 404 2.58 -1.07 -9.43
C GLN A 404 2.76 -0.25 -10.71
N GLN A 405 2.16 -0.72 -11.80
CA GLN A 405 2.13 -0.05 -13.11
C GLN A 405 0.69 0.08 -13.60
N PHE A 406 -0.09 0.94 -12.95
CA PHE A 406 -1.49 1.14 -13.29
C PHE A 406 -1.70 1.83 -14.65
N VAL A 407 -0.70 2.58 -15.11
CA VAL A 407 -0.59 3.11 -16.47
C VAL A 407 0.81 2.73 -16.98
N LYS A 408 0.96 2.46 -18.27
CA LYS A 408 2.28 2.25 -18.91
C LYS A 408 2.62 3.43 -19.81
N ALA A 409 3.88 3.60 -20.18
CA ALA A 409 4.29 4.57 -21.19
C ALA A 409 4.68 3.89 -22.49
N ARG A 410 4.50 4.59 -23.62
CA ARG A 410 5.18 4.24 -24.88
C ARG A 410 6.69 4.45 -24.79
N GLY A 411 7.11 5.47 -24.05
CA GLY A 411 8.51 5.79 -23.79
C GLY A 411 9.12 5.02 -22.62
N ARG A 412 10.12 5.62 -21.99
CA ARG A 412 10.88 4.98 -20.89
C ARG A 412 10.05 4.96 -19.60
N GLU A 413 10.16 3.88 -18.85
CA GLU A 413 9.49 3.76 -17.55
C GLU A 413 10.50 3.62 -16.42
N ALA A 414 10.23 4.28 -15.31
CA ALA A 414 10.96 4.12 -14.06
C ALA A 414 10.02 3.90 -12.88
N ILE A 415 10.47 3.14 -11.87
CA ILE A 415 9.76 3.03 -10.58
C ILE A 415 10.69 3.52 -9.46
N VAL A 416 10.15 4.34 -8.56
CA VAL A 416 10.83 4.86 -7.38
C VAL A 416 10.02 4.50 -6.15
N THR A 417 10.61 3.80 -5.18
CA THR A 417 9.92 3.41 -3.95
C THR A 417 10.79 3.51 -2.71
N GLY A 418 10.17 3.82 -1.58
CA GLY A 418 10.84 3.86 -0.28
C GLY A 418 10.92 2.48 0.39
N PHE A 419 11.90 2.25 1.26
CA PHE A 419 11.96 1.09 2.14
C PHE A 419 12.42 1.45 3.54
N TYR A 420 11.98 0.69 4.54
CA TYR A 420 12.29 0.96 5.95
C TYR A 420 13.32 -0.02 6.53
N HIS A 421 13.08 -1.31 6.36
CA HIS A 421 13.93 -2.37 6.88
C HIS A 421 14.94 -2.80 5.82
N GLU A 422 16.19 -2.98 6.26
CA GLU A 422 17.24 -3.57 5.45
C GLU A 422 16.86 -5.00 5.02
N GLY A 423 17.23 -5.36 3.80
CA GLY A 423 16.89 -6.63 3.16
C GLY A 423 15.69 -6.54 2.21
N TYR A 424 15.01 -5.39 2.12
CA TYR A 424 13.93 -5.16 1.16
C TYR A 424 14.37 -4.43 -0.12
N GLU A 425 15.64 -4.03 -0.22
CA GLU A 425 16.20 -3.34 -1.38
C GLU A 425 16.17 -4.24 -2.61
N GLU A 426 16.80 -5.42 -2.50
CA GLU A 426 16.91 -6.36 -3.61
C GLU A 426 15.55 -6.95 -4.01
N PRO A 427 14.64 -7.35 -3.08
CA PRO A 427 13.29 -7.77 -3.45
C PRO A 427 12.49 -6.70 -4.21
N LEU A 428 12.54 -5.43 -3.78
CA LEU A 428 11.84 -4.35 -4.48
C LEU A 428 12.44 -4.12 -5.88
N LEU A 429 13.77 -4.10 -6.01
CA LEU A 429 14.43 -3.98 -7.31
C LEU A 429 14.15 -5.19 -8.22
N MET A 430 14.04 -6.39 -7.66
CA MET A 430 13.63 -7.59 -8.39
C MET A 430 12.21 -7.43 -8.93
N LEU A 431 11.25 -6.96 -8.12
CA LEU A 431 9.89 -6.70 -8.59
C LEU A 431 9.85 -5.66 -9.71
N MET A 432 10.63 -4.57 -9.61
CA MET A 432 10.75 -3.57 -10.68
C MET A 432 11.31 -4.19 -11.96
N LYS A 433 12.35 -5.03 -11.87
CA LYS A 433 12.89 -5.75 -13.04
C LYS A 433 11.83 -6.67 -13.68
N ARG A 434 10.96 -7.28 -12.87
CA ARG A 434 9.84 -8.12 -13.33
C ARG A 434 8.68 -7.31 -13.93
N ARG A 435 8.50 -6.05 -13.53
CA ARG A 435 7.60 -5.09 -14.19
C ARG A 435 8.08 -4.68 -15.59
N GLY A 436 9.36 -4.93 -15.91
CA GLY A 436 9.93 -4.59 -17.22
C GLY A 436 10.26 -3.10 -17.37
N VAL A 437 10.39 -2.36 -16.25
CA VAL A 437 10.80 -0.95 -16.32
C VAL A 437 12.27 -0.81 -16.71
N HIS A 438 12.59 0.34 -17.31
CA HIS A 438 13.92 0.66 -17.81
C HIS A 438 14.88 1.00 -16.66
N SER A 439 14.34 1.64 -15.62
CA SER A 439 15.09 2.02 -14.42
C SER A 439 14.29 1.76 -13.15
N GLY A 440 14.98 1.44 -12.06
CA GLY A 440 14.36 1.25 -10.75
C GLY A 440 15.24 1.84 -9.66
N LEU A 441 14.62 2.52 -8.69
CA LEU A 441 15.30 3.09 -7.54
C LEU A 441 14.56 2.76 -6.24
N VAL A 442 15.29 2.24 -5.26
CA VAL A 442 14.83 2.08 -3.90
C VAL A 442 15.56 3.07 -2.99
N VAL A 443 14.82 3.75 -2.12
CA VAL A 443 15.33 4.79 -1.24
C VAL A 443 15.05 4.45 0.22
N LYS A 444 16.06 4.53 1.09
CA LYS A 444 15.87 4.51 2.54
C LYS A 444 15.56 5.92 3.02
N GLY A 445 14.33 6.38 2.84
CA GLY A 445 13.89 7.69 3.32
C GLY A 445 13.35 7.64 4.75
N GLU A 446 12.96 8.81 5.24
CA GLU A 446 12.36 8.97 6.55
C GLU A 446 11.08 8.15 6.66
N GLU A 447 10.95 7.36 7.74
CA GLU A 447 9.81 6.46 7.94
C GLU A 447 9.55 5.43 6.83
N GLY A 448 10.53 5.22 5.95
CA GLY A 448 10.47 4.33 4.80
C GLY A 448 9.79 4.95 3.58
N ALA A 449 9.50 6.26 3.63
CA ALA A 449 9.00 7.05 2.50
C ALA A 449 10.13 7.41 1.53
N LEU A 450 9.82 8.17 0.48
CA LEU A 450 10.82 8.72 -0.43
C LEU A 450 11.45 10.02 0.06
N SER A 451 10.84 10.67 1.05
CA SER A 451 11.38 11.87 1.68
C SER A 451 12.77 11.62 2.27
N MET A 452 13.73 12.41 1.83
CA MET A 452 15.09 12.40 2.32
C MET A 452 15.29 13.37 3.50
N THR A 453 16.45 13.28 4.13
CA THR A 453 16.84 14.17 5.22
C THR A 453 18.11 14.93 4.86
N THR A 454 18.23 16.18 5.32
CA THR A 454 19.50 16.93 5.22
C THR A 454 20.41 16.67 6.41
N LYS A 455 19.95 15.93 7.43
CA LYS A 455 20.74 15.63 8.63
C LYS A 455 21.98 14.81 8.30
N PHE A 456 23.07 15.11 8.99
CA PHE A 456 24.22 14.22 9.02
C PHE A 456 23.83 12.86 9.61
N ARG A 457 24.44 11.82 9.05
CA ARG A 457 24.47 10.52 9.70
C ARG A 457 25.08 10.69 11.10
N SER A 458 24.36 10.23 12.12
CA SER A 458 24.91 10.19 13.48
C SER A 458 26.15 9.28 13.50
N ALA A 459 27.25 9.77 14.07
CA ALA A 459 28.48 8.98 14.25
C ALA A 459 28.25 7.69 15.05
N ASN A 460 27.17 7.63 15.85
CA ASN A 460 26.80 6.49 16.68
C ASN A 460 25.86 5.50 15.96
N ALA A 461 25.43 5.78 14.72
CA ALA A 461 24.59 4.89 13.92
C ALA A 461 25.44 3.78 13.27
N SER A 462 25.83 2.80 14.07
CA SER A 462 26.76 1.73 13.69
C SER A 462 26.12 0.51 13.01
N LYS A 463 24.78 0.41 12.96
CA LYS A 463 24.08 -0.75 12.39
C LYS A 463 23.10 -0.38 11.28
N GLY A 464 23.28 -1.06 10.15
CA GLY A 464 22.42 -1.04 8.98
C GLY A 464 22.60 0.15 8.04
N LEU A 465 21.83 0.13 6.95
CA LEU A 465 21.89 1.18 5.94
C LEU A 465 21.43 2.55 6.48
N PRO A 466 22.10 3.66 6.14
CA PRO A 466 21.70 4.99 6.60
C PRO A 466 20.43 5.49 5.91
N VAL A 467 19.73 6.45 6.54
CA VAL A 467 18.72 7.26 5.84
C VAL A 467 19.44 8.01 4.70
N ASN A 468 18.76 8.18 3.57
CA ASN A 468 19.29 8.63 2.26
C ASN A 468 20.09 7.57 1.47
N TYR A 469 20.21 6.35 1.98
CA TYR A 469 20.75 5.26 1.17
C TYR A 469 19.85 4.99 -0.04
N CYS A 470 20.48 4.79 -1.19
CA CYS A 470 19.83 4.51 -2.46
C CYS A 470 20.48 3.31 -3.15
N SER A 471 19.66 2.45 -3.73
CA SER A 471 20.11 1.37 -4.61
C SER A 471 19.21 1.33 -5.83
N GLY A 472 19.77 1.04 -6.99
CA GLY A 472 19.00 1.07 -8.22
C GLY A 472 19.63 0.36 -9.39
N PHE A 473 18.90 0.33 -10.50
CA PHE A 473 19.38 -0.11 -11.80
C PHE A 473 18.89 0.83 -12.90
N ARG A 474 19.60 0.83 -14.02
CA ARG A 474 19.20 1.48 -15.27
C ARG A 474 19.60 0.65 -16.48
N SER A 475 18.79 0.68 -17.53
CA SER A 475 19.12 0.07 -18.82
C SER A 475 20.26 0.84 -19.52
N LEU A 476 21.15 0.13 -20.21
CA LEU A 476 22.27 0.70 -20.96
C LEU A 476 21.92 1.02 -22.44
N GLY A 477 20.67 0.85 -22.87
CA GLY A 477 20.21 1.23 -24.23
C GLY A 477 18.68 1.22 -24.38
N MET A 478 18.16 1.98 -25.37
CA MET A 478 16.72 2.16 -25.62
C MET A 478 16.01 0.87 -26.09
N ASP A 479 16.68 -0.01 -26.82
CA ASP A 479 16.02 -1.12 -27.52
C ASP A 479 15.79 -2.39 -26.69
N SER A 480 16.19 -2.41 -25.42
CA SER A 480 16.43 -3.66 -24.68
C SER A 480 15.40 -4.02 -23.61
N ALA A 481 14.32 -3.25 -23.38
CA ALA A 481 13.41 -3.53 -22.27
C ALA A 481 12.51 -4.77 -22.43
N PHE A 482 12.46 -5.37 -23.63
CA PHE A 482 11.52 -6.46 -23.97
C PHE A 482 12.12 -7.88 -23.97
N GLU A 483 13.43 -8.07 -23.72
CA GLU A 483 14.02 -9.41 -23.65
C GLU A 483 14.17 -9.90 -22.20
N LEU A 484 13.53 -11.03 -21.90
CA LEU A 484 13.40 -11.60 -20.55
C LEU A 484 14.72 -12.01 -19.88
N ASP A 485 15.83 -12.14 -20.62
CA ASP A 485 17.14 -12.58 -20.09
C ASP A 485 18.37 -11.87 -20.71
N GLY A 486 18.19 -10.80 -21.51
CA GLY A 486 19.28 -10.17 -22.29
C GLY A 486 19.62 -8.71 -21.96
N VAL A 487 18.87 -8.05 -21.07
CA VAL A 487 19.01 -6.60 -20.82
C VAL A 487 20.27 -6.30 -20.02
N SER A 488 21.25 -5.65 -20.64
CA SER A 488 22.42 -5.13 -19.92
C SER A 488 21.99 -3.97 -19.03
N ARG A 489 21.91 -4.25 -17.72
CA ARG A 489 21.51 -3.28 -16.68
C ARG A 489 22.71 -2.92 -15.82
N GLN A 490 22.93 -1.63 -15.62
CA GLN A 490 23.92 -1.14 -14.67
C GLN A 490 23.25 -0.97 -13.31
N ASN A 491 23.68 -1.74 -12.31
CA ASN A 491 23.29 -1.52 -10.92
C ASN A 491 24.17 -0.43 -10.29
N PHE A 492 23.62 0.34 -9.36
CA PHE A 492 24.35 1.33 -8.60
C PHE A 492 23.85 1.41 -7.16
N LYS A 493 24.72 1.86 -6.26
CA LYS A 493 24.45 2.10 -4.84
C LYS A 493 25.07 3.44 -4.47
N THR A 494 24.35 4.29 -3.77
CA THR A 494 24.85 5.61 -3.35
C THR A 494 24.20 6.05 -2.04
N GLU A 495 24.89 6.87 -1.27
CA GLU A 495 24.33 7.57 -0.12
C GLU A 495 24.23 9.06 -0.48
N VAL A 496 23.02 9.60 -0.47
CA VAL A 496 22.79 10.99 -0.88
C VAL A 496 23.12 11.92 0.29
N ASN A 497 24.12 12.78 0.11
CA ASN A 497 24.49 13.80 1.06
C ASN A 497 24.04 15.18 0.56
N ALA A 498 23.30 15.92 1.40
CA ALA A 498 22.81 17.26 1.07
C ALA A 498 23.95 18.24 0.74
N LYS A 499 25.15 18.04 1.32
CA LYS A 499 26.34 18.86 1.05
C LYS A 499 26.83 18.76 -0.40
N ASP A 500 26.65 17.61 -1.04
CA ASP A 500 27.04 17.41 -2.44
C ASP A 500 26.19 18.28 -3.38
N PHE A 501 25.04 18.77 -2.90
CA PHE A 501 24.13 19.69 -3.58
C PHE A 501 24.21 21.13 -3.04
N GLY A 502 25.20 21.44 -2.20
CA GLY A 502 25.41 22.78 -1.63
C GLY A 502 24.48 23.15 -0.47
N PHE A 503 23.82 22.18 0.16
CA PHE A 503 22.97 22.43 1.33
C PHE A 503 23.70 22.07 2.62
N GLU A 504 23.71 23.01 3.57
CA GLU A 504 24.14 22.71 4.92
C GLU A 504 23.12 21.81 5.64
N PRO A 505 23.59 20.84 6.45
CA PRO A 505 22.72 19.96 7.21
C PRO A 505 21.81 20.72 8.15
N THR A 506 20.52 20.43 8.04
CA THR A 506 19.47 21.04 8.85
C THR A 506 18.66 19.97 9.56
N ASP A 507 17.84 20.42 10.50
CA ASP A 507 16.87 19.55 11.13
C ASP A 507 15.79 19.13 10.13
N THR A 508 15.50 17.84 10.03
CA THR A 508 14.36 17.28 9.30
C THR A 508 13.04 17.92 9.78
N PRO A 509 12.22 18.47 8.88
CA PRO A 509 10.86 18.88 9.17
C PRO A 509 10.07 17.75 9.81
N ARG A 510 9.39 18.07 10.90
CA ARG A 510 8.52 17.14 11.60
C ARG A 510 7.13 17.70 11.74
N THR A 511 6.14 16.81 11.73
CA THR A 511 4.72 17.15 11.90
C THR A 511 4.40 17.74 13.28
N ASP A 512 5.24 17.47 14.29
CA ASP A 512 5.11 17.98 15.66
C ASP A 512 5.75 19.37 15.89
N ARG A 513 6.32 19.99 14.84
CA ARG A 513 6.99 21.30 14.91
C ARG A 513 6.18 22.37 14.20
N SER A 514 6.37 23.64 14.61
CA SER A 514 5.67 24.77 13.99
C SER A 514 6.00 24.89 12.50
N GLU A 515 5.02 25.28 11.69
CA GLU A 515 5.16 25.42 10.23
C GLU A 515 6.37 26.28 9.84
N LYS A 516 6.57 27.41 10.54
CA LYS A 516 7.70 28.34 10.32
C LYS A 516 9.06 27.64 10.43
N ASN A 517 9.19 26.65 11.31
CA ASN A 517 10.42 25.90 11.51
C ASN A 517 10.60 24.76 10.49
N CYS A 518 9.56 24.44 9.71
CA CYS A 518 9.55 23.37 8.73
C CYS A 518 9.74 23.88 7.28
N ILE A 519 9.44 25.16 6.99
CA ILE A 519 9.49 25.72 5.63
C ILE A 519 10.90 25.66 5.01
N SER A 520 11.89 26.27 5.67
CA SER A 520 13.26 26.35 5.12
C SER A 520 13.93 24.97 4.96
N PRO A 521 13.94 24.09 5.97
CA PRO A 521 14.47 22.74 5.81
C PRO A 521 13.64 21.89 4.83
N GLY A 522 12.34 22.16 4.72
CA GLY A 522 11.45 21.53 3.73
C GLY A 522 11.92 21.78 2.30
N PHE A 523 12.20 23.04 1.93
CA PHE A 523 12.69 23.38 0.59
C PHE A 523 14.00 22.66 0.22
N MET A 524 14.92 22.50 1.17
CA MET A 524 16.16 21.77 0.93
C MET A 524 15.91 20.29 0.65
N ILE A 525 15.02 19.65 1.42
CA ILE A 525 14.63 18.25 1.22
C ILE A 525 13.94 18.05 -0.13
N LEU A 526 13.09 19.00 -0.54
CA LEU A 526 12.44 18.98 -1.84
C LEU A 526 13.48 18.94 -2.97
N TYR A 527 14.52 19.77 -2.89
CA TYR A 527 15.57 19.83 -3.89
C TYR A 527 16.40 18.55 -3.96
N VAL A 528 16.80 18.01 -2.80
CA VAL A 528 17.57 16.75 -2.73
C VAL A 528 16.76 15.59 -3.29
N SER A 529 15.47 15.50 -2.94
CA SER A 529 14.55 14.47 -3.44
C SER A 529 14.35 14.58 -4.97
N LEU A 530 14.21 15.81 -5.48
CA LEU A 530 14.08 16.08 -6.92
C LEU A 530 15.33 15.69 -7.69
N SER A 531 16.51 16.08 -7.21
CA SER A 531 17.79 15.82 -7.86
C SER A 531 18.01 14.33 -8.08
N LEU A 532 17.75 13.52 -7.05
CA LEU A 532 17.86 12.07 -7.14
C LEU A 532 16.88 11.47 -8.15
N SER A 533 15.63 11.93 -8.14
CA SER A 533 14.62 11.44 -9.08
C SER A 533 15.04 11.68 -10.53
N THR A 534 15.64 12.83 -10.84
CA THR A 534 16.15 13.10 -12.19
C THR A 534 17.39 12.27 -12.56
N CYS A 535 18.20 11.85 -11.59
CA CYS A 535 19.39 11.02 -11.85
C CYS A 535 19.06 9.62 -12.38
N ILE A 536 17.85 9.12 -12.14
CA ILE A 536 17.39 7.79 -12.61
C ILE A 536 17.19 7.78 -14.13
N GLU A 537 16.81 8.92 -14.71
CA GLU A 537 16.45 9.06 -16.13
C GLU A 537 17.56 9.70 -16.97
N ARG A 538 18.54 10.33 -16.32
CA ARG A 538 19.75 10.83 -17.00
C ARG A 538 20.62 9.64 -17.42
N GLU A 539 20.65 9.41 -18.74
CA GLU A 539 21.80 8.81 -19.39
C GLU A 539 23.06 9.57 -18.97
N SER A 540 24.21 8.90 -18.97
CA SER A 540 25.49 9.55 -18.68
C SER A 540 25.78 10.65 -19.72
N ALA A 541 25.21 11.83 -19.54
CA ALA A 541 25.59 13.07 -20.21
C ALA A 541 26.90 13.63 -19.59
N HIS A 542 27.84 12.74 -19.29
CA HIS A 542 29.24 13.05 -19.04
C HIS A 542 30.07 12.37 -20.14
N GLN A 543 29.71 12.68 -21.38
CA GLN A 543 30.57 12.58 -22.55
C GLN A 543 29.93 13.49 -23.62
N THR A 544 30.68 14.53 -24.03
CA THR A 544 30.32 15.62 -24.97
C THR A 544 29.42 16.71 -24.35
N ALA A 545 29.78 18.00 -24.26
CA ALA A 545 30.85 18.82 -24.85
C ALA A 545 31.15 20.02 -23.88
N PRO A 546 32.17 20.87 -24.16
CA PRO A 546 32.97 21.64 -23.18
C PRO A 546 32.26 22.77 -22.43
#